data_AF-A0A6J3CEV6-F1
#
_entry.id   AF-A0A6J3CEV6-F1
#
_cell.length_a   1.000
_cell.length_b   1.000
_cell.length_c   1.000
_cell.angle_alpha   90.00
_cell.angle_beta   90.00
_cell.angle_gamma   90.00
#
_symmetry.space_group_name_H-M   'P 1'
#
loop_
_entity.id
_entity.type
_entity.pdbx_description
1 polymer ?
#
loop_
_entity_poly.entity_id
_entity_poly.type
_entity_poly.pdbx_seq_one_letter_code
_entity_poly.pdbx_strand_id
1 'polypeptide(L)'
;MSLPNVFDKSEDYFEECLTFFNEYQYLYSCANTDILVNNILEEIQVENLDDLDVFDKKFNLKDSEDVFLNKFFNKLERLSVAHNTVIDDSSLSETIDAPLSPKKKHEIIYLAKEIRDVCEESGCDTIVDFGSGLGYLDQRLFDISNYKILGIECNEGHYVNAKKRQRKYHENSTKRVKYIKHTINDDSHTNIQEYLQDKFYKCGAFCITGLHACADLTVTAINLFLKMADAKSMVLMPCCYHLMLRNNGRFRNFPLSNSLRVIFEERVSYQYISVPFLRLGAQPPHFDDNLEEIVFNLLARSALQLYANTHNCQLRRNKRKAVIMKSVDKNFETYIQDASEGYTLIPNTCSDNENDDKNPESAKQFDFEKLREIWRQNCSDVTFKKAAIFVLLQKYLQPVLENFILYDRLVYLKEKGLMNCKFKKIFNEKVSPRCLALLVCK
;
A
#
# COMPACT_ATOMS: atom_id res chain seq x y z
N MET A 1 7.26 -8.07 -11.66
CA MET A 1 5.94 -8.72 -11.58
C MET A 1 5.66 -9.40 -12.90
N SER A 2 5.20 -10.62 -12.83
CA SER A 2 5.04 -11.50 -13.99
C SER A 2 4.12 -12.65 -13.63
N LEU A 3 3.63 -13.34 -14.65
CA LEU A 3 3.08 -14.67 -14.49
C LEU A 3 4.19 -15.57 -13.91
N PRO A 4 3.98 -16.30 -12.80
CA PRO A 4 4.97 -17.28 -12.36
C PRO A 4 5.20 -18.33 -13.47
N ASN A 5 6.43 -18.81 -13.62
CA ASN A 5 6.83 -19.68 -14.74
C ASN A 5 6.08 -21.02 -14.80
N VAL A 6 5.40 -21.41 -13.71
CA VAL A 6 4.60 -22.63 -13.65
C VAL A 6 3.23 -22.48 -14.31
N PHE A 7 2.85 -21.26 -14.73
CA PHE A 7 1.59 -20.96 -15.40
C PHE A 7 1.84 -20.47 -16.83
N ASP A 8 1.05 -20.96 -17.78
CA ASP A 8 1.08 -20.51 -19.17
C ASP A 8 0.06 -19.40 -19.45
N LYS A 9 -1.04 -19.36 -18.67
CA LYS A 9 -2.15 -18.42 -18.83
C LYS A 9 -2.40 -17.61 -17.57
N SER A 10 -2.83 -16.36 -17.74
CA SER A 10 -3.19 -15.47 -16.64
C SER A 10 -4.37 -16.00 -15.84
N GLU A 11 -5.34 -16.60 -16.52
CA GLU A 11 -6.54 -17.18 -15.92
C GLU A 11 -6.19 -18.30 -14.94
N ASP A 12 -5.31 -19.22 -15.32
CA ASP A 12 -4.88 -20.34 -14.46
C ASP A 12 -4.19 -19.83 -13.18
N TYR A 13 -3.36 -18.79 -13.31
CA TYR A 13 -2.71 -18.15 -12.16
C TYR A 13 -3.73 -17.46 -11.23
N PHE A 14 -4.69 -16.73 -11.80
CA PHE A 14 -5.73 -16.05 -11.01
C PHE A 14 -6.64 -17.06 -10.30
N GLU A 15 -6.99 -18.15 -10.96
CA GLU A 15 -7.79 -19.25 -10.42
C GLU A 15 -7.11 -19.92 -9.22
N GLU A 16 -5.81 -20.24 -9.36
CA GLU A 16 -5.03 -20.85 -8.28
C GLU A 16 -4.82 -19.86 -7.12
N CYS A 17 -4.56 -18.56 -7.42
CA CYS A 17 -4.50 -17.50 -6.41
C CYS A 17 -5.81 -17.39 -5.63
N LEU A 18 -6.96 -17.27 -6.30
CA LEU A 18 -8.25 -17.09 -5.64
C LEU A 18 -8.66 -18.32 -4.81
N THR A 19 -8.28 -19.52 -5.24
CA THR A 19 -8.44 -20.76 -4.47
C THR A 19 -7.61 -20.72 -3.19
N PHE A 20 -6.32 -20.41 -3.30
CA PHE A 20 -5.41 -20.29 -2.16
C PHE A 20 -5.87 -19.18 -1.20
N PHE A 21 -6.27 -18.04 -1.73
CA PHE A 21 -6.78 -16.92 -0.95
C PHE A 21 -8.01 -17.34 -0.15
N ASN A 22 -9.01 -17.97 -0.78
CA ASN A 22 -10.20 -18.41 -0.06
C ASN A 22 -9.87 -19.37 1.10
N GLU A 23 -8.93 -20.29 0.90
CA GLU A 23 -8.50 -21.26 1.93
C GLU A 23 -7.80 -20.58 3.12
N TYR A 24 -6.95 -19.59 2.88
CA TYR A 24 -6.16 -18.90 3.91
C TYR A 24 -6.71 -17.51 4.26
N GLN A 25 -8.01 -17.28 4.04
CA GLN A 25 -8.62 -15.97 4.21
C GLN A 25 -8.54 -15.44 5.64
N TYR A 26 -8.44 -16.31 6.66
CA TYR A 26 -8.28 -15.89 8.06
C TYR A 26 -7.05 -15.00 8.29
N LEU A 27 -6.04 -15.07 7.41
CA LEU A 27 -4.87 -14.20 7.45
C LEU A 27 -5.17 -12.74 7.09
N TYR A 28 -6.34 -12.42 6.53
CA TYR A 28 -6.65 -11.06 6.05
C TYR A 28 -8.16 -10.77 5.88
N SER A 29 -9.06 -11.63 6.37
CA SER A 29 -10.51 -11.44 6.22
C SER A 29 -11.03 -10.29 7.10
N CYS A 30 -10.35 -10.02 8.21
CA CYS A 30 -10.66 -8.93 9.15
C CYS A 30 -9.43 -8.03 9.42
N ALA A 31 -9.64 -6.91 10.12
CA ALA A 31 -8.52 -6.09 10.55
C ALA A 31 -7.71 -6.84 11.60
N ASN A 32 -6.38 -6.65 11.61
CA ASN A 32 -5.51 -7.23 12.64
C ASN A 32 -5.91 -6.85 14.08
N THR A 33 -6.67 -5.78 14.28
CA THR A 33 -7.21 -5.40 15.59
C THR A 33 -8.33 -6.33 16.08
N ASP A 34 -8.94 -7.10 15.18
CA ASP A 34 -10.12 -7.91 15.47
C ASP A 34 -9.76 -9.39 15.66
N ILE A 35 -8.47 -9.76 15.65
CA ILE A 35 -8.05 -11.18 15.69
C ILE A 35 -8.52 -11.91 16.94
N LEU A 36 -8.59 -11.23 18.10
CA LEU A 36 -9.12 -11.80 19.34
C LEU A 36 -10.65 -11.73 19.39
N VAL A 37 -11.27 -10.80 18.67
CA VAL A 37 -12.74 -10.71 18.56
C VAL A 37 -13.30 -11.87 17.75
N ASN A 38 -12.59 -12.23 16.68
CA ASN A 38 -13.00 -13.26 15.73
C ASN A 38 -12.29 -14.61 15.94
N ASN A 39 -11.57 -14.78 17.05
CA ASN A 39 -10.80 -15.99 17.38
C ASN A 39 -9.87 -16.50 16.26
N ILE A 40 -9.30 -15.59 15.46
CA ILE A 40 -8.51 -15.92 14.25
C ILE A 40 -7.31 -16.81 14.55
N LEU A 41 -6.73 -16.69 15.75
CA LEU A 41 -5.54 -17.46 16.13
C LEU A 41 -5.85 -18.96 16.36
N GLU A 42 -7.13 -19.35 16.49
CA GLU A 42 -7.52 -20.76 16.56
C GLU A 42 -7.23 -21.52 15.26
N GLU A 43 -7.21 -20.82 14.13
CA GLU A 43 -6.85 -21.36 12.80
C GLU A 43 -5.36 -21.74 12.68
N ILE A 44 -4.51 -21.28 13.62
CA ILE A 44 -3.10 -21.65 13.66
C ILE A 44 -2.96 -23.00 14.39
N GLN A 45 -2.79 -24.06 13.59
CA GLN A 45 -2.78 -25.46 14.03
C GLN A 45 -1.37 -26.09 13.91
N VAL A 46 -0.35 -25.41 14.42
CA VAL A 46 1.02 -25.95 14.47
C VAL A 46 1.16 -26.90 15.67
N GLU A 47 1.66 -28.10 15.44
CA GLU A 47 1.87 -29.12 16.48
C GLU A 47 3.08 -28.79 17.37
N ASN A 48 3.04 -29.21 18.64
CA ASN A 48 4.13 -29.03 19.62
C ASN A 48 4.63 -27.57 19.73
N LEU A 49 3.71 -26.60 19.60
CA LEU A 49 4.05 -25.18 19.64
C LEU A 49 4.73 -24.75 20.95
N ASP A 50 4.46 -25.45 22.05
CA ASP A 50 5.08 -25.22 23.35
C ASP A 50 6.62 -25.40 23.29
N ASP A 51 7.11 -26.30 22.45
CA ASP A 51 8.53 -26.61 22.29
C ASP A 51 9.26 -25.70 21.28
N LEU A 52 8.51 -24.88 20.53
CA LEU A 52 9.06 -23.99 19.51
C LEU A 52 9.38 -22.60 20.08
N ASP A 53 10.64 -22.19 19.94
CA ASP A 53 11.04 -20.78 20.14
C ASP A 53 10.86 -19.98 18.84
N VAL A 54 9.62 -19.56 18.60
CA VAL A 54 9.26 -18.76 17.41
C VAL A 54 9.83 -17.34 17.42
N PHE A 55 10.40 -16.90 18.54
CA PHE A 55 10.98 -15.57 18.69
C PHE A 55 12.51 -15.57 18.51
N ASP A 56 13.16 -16.74 18.41
CA ASP A 56 14.56 -16.83 18.01
C ASP A 56 14.75 -16.17 16.64
N LYS A 57 15.76 -15.31 16.51
CA LYS A 57 16.12 -14.64 15.24
C LYS A 57 16.50 -15.63 14.13
N LYS A 58 16.89 -16.85 14.49
CA LYS A 58 17.20 -17.95 13.58
C LYS A 58 15.98 -18.78 13.22
N PHE A 59 14.85 -18.61 13.91
CA PHE A 59 13.62 -19.33 13.61
C PHE A 59 13.08 -18.92 12.24
N ASN A 60 12.82 -19.91 11.39
CA ASN A 60 12.28 -19.73 10.06
C ASN A 60 11.17 -20.75 9.82
N LEU A 61 9.96 -20.26 9.60
CA LEU A 61 8.78 -21.11 9.38
C LEU A 61 8.91 -22.03 8.18
N LYS A 62 9.68 -21.64 7.16
CA LYS A 62 9.90 -22.47 5.97
C LYS A 62 10.72 -23.73 6.24
N ASP A 63 11.48 -23.73 7.33
CA ASP A 63 12.34 -24.86 7.70
C ASP A 63 11.61 -25.83 8.64
N SER A 64 10.34 -25.58 8.95
CA SER A 64 9.52 -26.42 9.82
C SER A 64 9.03 -27.67 9.09
N GLU A 65 9.06 -28.81 9.77
CA GLU A 65 8.48 -30.08 9.28
C GLU A 65 6.97 -30.19 9.57
N ASP A 66 6.36 -29.18 10.19
CA ASP A 66 4.94 -29.16 10.53
C ASP A 66 4.04 -29.25 9.29
N VAL A 67 3.01 -30.10 9.36
CA VAL A 67 2.11 -30.42 8.23
C VAL A 67 1.30 -29.20 7.80
N PHE A 68 0.83 -28.39 8.76
CA PHE A 68 0.05 -27.18 8.48
C PHE A 68 0.90 -26.15 7.74
N LEU A 69 2.14 -25.91 8.20
CA LEU A 69 3.08 -24.98 7.55
C LEU A 69 3.52 -25.47 6.17
N ASN A 70 3.86 -26.76 6.04
CA ASN A 70 4.26 -27.35 4.77
C ASN A 70 3.15 -27.25 3.71
N LYS A 71 1.89 -27.48 4.10
CA LYS A 71 0.74 -27.31 3.20
C LYS A 71 0.59 -25.86 2.71
N PHE A 72 0.80 -24.88 3.59
CA PHE A 72 0.78 -23.46 3.22
C PHE A 72 1.91 -23.11 2.25
N PHE A 73 3.16 -23.45 2.60
CA PHE A 73 4.33 -23.05 1.82
C PHE A 73 4.40 -23.74 0.45
N ASN A 74 4.02 -25.02 0.35
CA ASN A 74 3.97 -25.72 -0.95
C ASN A 74 3.02 -25.03 -1.95
N LYS A 75 1.88 -24.51 -1.47
CA LYS A 75 0.95 -23.74 -2.32
C LYS A 75 1.48 -22.33 -2.59
N LEU A 76 2.02 -21.66 -1.58
CA LEU A 76 2.56 -20.31 -1.70
C LEU A 76 3.72 -20.24 -2.71
N GLU A 77 4.61 -21.23 -2.71
CA GLU A 77 5.78 -21.27 -3.60
C GLU A 77 5.39 -21.27 -5.08
N ARG A 78 4.34 -22.02 -5.44
CA ARG A 78 3.80 -22.04 -6.81
C ARG A 78 3.30 -20.66 -7.27
N LEU A 79 2.74 -19.88 -6.35
CA LEU A 79 2.20 -18.54 -6.63
C LEU A 79 3.26 -17.43 -6.55
N SER A 80 4.44 -17.75 -6.01
CA SER A 80 5.49 -16.78 -5.74
C SER A 80 6.22 -16.38 -7.02
N VAL A 81 6.64 -15.12 -7.07
CA VAL A 81 7.40 -14.57 -8.21
C VAL A 81 8.75 -14.09 -7.71
N ALA A 82 9.82 -14.51 -8.39
CA ALA A 82 11.15 -13.97 -8.14
C ALA A 82 11.22 -12.51 -8.63
N HIS A 83 11.75 -11.63 -7.79
CA HIS A 83 12.02 -10.25 -8.18
C HIS A 83 13.52 -10.06 -8.34
N ASN A 84 13.92 -9.47 -9.47
CA ASN A 84 15.30 -9.05 -9.65
C ASN A 84 15.66 -8.03 -8.57
N THR A 85 16.82 -8.20 -7.96
CA THR A 85 17.37 -7.22 -7.03
C THR A 85 17.64 -5.91 -7.75
N VAL A 86 17.38 -4.79 -7.08
CA VAL A 86 17.83 -3.49 -7.59
C VAL A 86 19.35 -3.49 -7.50
N ILE A 87 20.00 -3.33 -8.64
CA ILE A 87 21.43 -3.05 -8.66
C ILE A 87 21.59 -1.63 -8.12
N ASP A 88 22.24 -1.50 -6.97
CA ASP A 88 22.52 -0.20 -6.38
C ASP A 88 23.48 0.52 -7.33
N ASP A 89 22.95 1.50 -8.07
CA ASP A 89 23.74 2.22 -9.04
C ASP A 89 24.63 3.21 -8.30
N SER A 90 25.87 2.81 -8.05
CA SER A 90 26.90 3.65 -7.42
C SER A 90 27.10 5.00 -8.11
N SER A 91 26.63 5.18 -9.36
CA SER A 91 26.64 6.48 -10.04
C SER A 91 25.55 7.46 -9.55
N LEU A 92 24.50 6.99 -8.86
CA LEU A 92 23.43 7.82 -8.27
C LEU A 92 23.81 8.49 -6.93
N SER A 93 25.10 8.76 -6.71
CA SER A 93 25.63 9.46 -5.53
C SER A 93 25.13 10.90 -5.32
N GLU A 94 24.26 11.39 -6.21
CA GLU A 94 23.72 12.73 -6.17
C GLU A 94 22.78 12.93 -4.97
N THR A 95 23.05 13.98 -4.19
CA THR A 95 22.25 14.33 -3.02
C THR A 95 21.24 15.40 -3.36
N ILE A 96 19.99 15.20 -2.93
CA ILE A 96 18.99 16.27 -2.94
C ILE A 96 19.22 17.13 -1.69
N ASP A 97 19.65 18.37 -1.90
CA ASP A 97 19.74 19.39 -0.86
C ASP A 97 18.34 19.95 -0.54
N ALA A 98 17.59 19.15 0.23
CA ALA A 98 16.28 19.50 0.74
C ALA A 98 16.02 18.82 2.09
N PRO A 99 15.16 19.41 2.95
CA PRO A 99 14.75 18.84 4.23
C PRO A 99 13.73 17.69 4.03
N LEU A 100 14.16 16.63 3.34
CA LEU A 100 13.39 15.43 3.07
C LEU A 100 13.94 14.25 3.87
N SER A 101 13.08 13.28 4.19
CA SER A 101 13.53 12.02 4.79
C SER A 101 14.43 11.24 3.81
N PRO A 102 15.37 10.41 4.31
CA PRO A 102 16.23 9.58 3.45
C PRO A 102 15.44 8.75 2.44
N LYS A 103 14.34 8.12 2.90
CA LYS A 103 13.40 7.41 2.04
C LYS A 103 12.86 8.27 0.90
N LYS A 104 12.40 9.49 1.20
CA LYS A 104 11.79 10.34 0.17
C LYS A 104 12.83 10.81 -0.86
N LYS A 105 14.06 11.08 -0.43
CA LYS A 105 15.18 11.38 -1.34
C LYS A 105 15.47 10.20 -2.26
N HIS A 106 15.58 8.99 -1.68
CA HIS A 106 15.78 7.74 -2.42
C HIS A 106 14.71 7.56 -3.50
N GLU A 107 13.44 7.67 -3.12
CA GLU A 107 12.31 7.53 -4.05
C GLU A 107 12.38 8.53 -5.23
N ILE A 108 12.68 9.81 -4.95
CA ILE A 108 12.75 10.85 -5.98
C ILE A 108 13.92 10.62 -6.93
N ILE A 109 15.12 10.29 -6.42
CA ILE A 109 16.33 10.13 -7.23
C ILE A 109 16.15 8.99 -8.24
N TYR A 110 15.75 7.81 -7.76
CA TYR A 110 15.66 6.62 -8.62
C TYR A 110 14.47 6.70 -9.58
N LEU A 111 13.33 7.25 -9.13
CA LEU A 111 12.18 7.43 -10.01
C LEU A 111 12.47 8.46 -11.10
N ALA A 112 13.11 9.59 -10.77
CA ALA A 112 13.45 10.60 -11.76
C ALA A 112 14.36 10.05 -12.86
N LYS A 113 15.36 9.24 -12.47
CA LYS A 113 16.23 8.54 -13.43
C LYS A 113 15.40 7.64 -14.36
N GLU A 114 14.57 6.77 -13.79
CA GLU A 114 13.78 5.83 -14.60
C GLU A 114 12.81 6.57 -15.55
N ILE A 115 12.18 7.65 -15.10
CA ILE A 115 11.32 8.49 -15.95
C ILE A 115 12.12 9.07 -17.11
N ARG A 116 13.31 9.63 -16.85
CA ARG A 116 14.17 10.20 -17.89
C ARG A 116 14.54 9.13 -18.92
N ASP A 117 15.03 7.98 -18.47
CA ASP A 117 15.47 6.90 -19.37
C ASP A 117 14.29 6.42 -20.26
N VAL A 118 13.09 6.27 -19.71
CA VAL A 118 11.88 5.94 -20.48
C VAL A 118 11.45 7.07 -21.43
N CYS A 119 11.61 8.33 -21.03
CA CYS A 119 11.31 9.48 -21.88
C CYS A 119 12.28 9.56 -23.07
N GLU A 120 13.57 9.29 -22.86
CA GLU A 120 14.57 9.22 -23.93
C GLU A 120 14.24 8.11 -24.94
N GLU A 121 13.90 6.91 -24.47
CA GLU A 121 13.48 5.79 -25.32
C GLU A 121 12.19 6.07 -26.10
N SER A 122 11.24 6.78 -25.50
CA SER A 122 9.93 7.08 -26.11
C SER A 122 9.88 8.42 -26.88
N GLY A 123 10.98 9.18 -26.90
CA GLY A 123 11.03 10.50 -27.53
C GLY A 123 10.15 11.56 -26.86
N CYS A 124 9.83 11.39 -25.58
CA CYS A 124 9.06 12.36 -24.81
C CYS A 124 9.99 13.45 -24.24
N ASP A 125 9.70 14.72 -24.53
CA ASP A 125 10.41 15.88 -23.95
C ASP A 125 9.58 16.63 -22.90
N THR A 126 8.38 16.12 -22.64
CA THR A 126 7.39 16.69 -21.75
C THR A 126 6.87 15.62 -20.80
N ILE A 127 6.77 15.96 -19.51
CA ILE A 127 6.31 15.06 -18.45
C ILE A 127 5.12 15.70 -17.74
N VAL A 128 4.09 14.90 -17.46
CA VAL A 128 2.93 15.30 -16.66
C VAL A 128 2.92 14.48 -15.38
N ASP A 129 3.18 15.13 -14.24
CA ASP A 129 3.22 14.49 -12.92
C ASP A 129 1.87 14.59 -12.23
N PHE A 130 1.24 13.44 -11.97
CA PHE A 130 -0.03 13.34 -11.27
C PHE A 130 0.20 13.22 -9.77
N GLY A 131 -0.20 14.25 -9.04
CA GLY A 131 0.04 14.36 -7.59
C GLY A 131 1.44 14.90 -7.30
N SER A 132 1.80 16.03 -7.94
CA SER A 132 3.14 16.64 -7.84
C SER A 132 3.54 17.04 -6.41
N GLY A 133 2.57 17.18 -5.50
CA GLY A 133 2.78 17.55 -4.11
C GLY A 133 3.51 18.89 -3.99
N LEU A 134 4.65 18.88 -3.31
CA LEU A 134 5.50 20.05 -3.11
C LEU A 134 6.52 20.28 -4.24
N GLY A 135 6.42 19.50 -5.32
CA GLY A 135 7.20 19.73 -6.54
C GLY A 135 8.61 19.15 -6.54
N TYR A 136 8.98 18.30 -5.58
CA TYR A 136 10.36 17.81 -5.47
C TYR A 136 10.79 16.91 -6.63
N LEU A 137 9.90 16.02 -7.09
CA LEU A 137 10.16 15.17 -8.25
C LEU A 137 10.28 16.02 -9.51
N ASP A 138 9.36 16.97 -9.72
CA ASP A 138 9.37 17.82 -10.91
C ASP A 138 10.66 18.62 -11.07
N GLN A 139 11.16 19.22 -9.97
CA GLN A 139 12.41 19.96 -10.00
C GLN A 139 13.58 19.02 -10.31
N ARG A 140 13.60 17.83 -9.70
CA ARG A 140 14.65 16.85 -9.98
C ARG A 140 14.62 16.39 -11.44
N LEU A 141 13.45 16.12 -12.00
CA LEU A 141 13.28 15.76 -13.40
C LEU A 141 13.82 16.87 -14.31
N PHE A 142 13.48 18.13 -14.03
CA PHE A 142 14.00 19.27 -14.76
C PHE A 142 15.53 19.35 -14.69
N ASP A 143 16.12 19.19 -13.50
CA ASP A 143 17.57 19.30 -13.29
C ASP A 143 18.36 18.25 -14.10
N ILE A 144 17.84 17.02 -14.24
CA ILE A 144 18.56 15.92 -14.94
C ILE A 144 18.25 15.78 -16.43
N SER A 145 17.25 16.49 -16.96
CA SER A 145 16.78 16.30 -18.34
C SER A 145 16.52 17.59 -19.12
N ASN A 146 16.32 18.73 -18.44
CA ASN A 146 15.83 19.98 -19.01
C ASN A 146 14.47 19.87 -19.74
N TYR A 147 13.69 18.81 -19.46
CA TYR A 147 12.36 18.60 -20.02
C TYR A 147 11.32 19.60 -19.51
N LYS A 148 10.19 19.69 -20.22
CA LYS A 148 9.02 20.46 -19.79
C LYS A 148 8.22 19.62 -18.80
N ILE A 149 7.92 20.16 -17.62
CA ILE A 149 7.23 19.43 -16.55
C ILE A 149 5.94 20.13 -16.17
N LEU A 150 4.80 19.45 -16.31
CA LEU A 150 3.50 19.87 -15.82
C LEU A 150 3.15 19.11 -14.54
N GLY A 151 3.35 19.72 -13.39
CA GLY A 151 2.94 19.16 -12.10
C GLY A 151 1.47 19.48 -11.82
N ILE A 152 0.65 18.44 -11.61
CA ILE A 152 -0.77 18.57 -11.29
C ILE A 152 -1.00 18.15 -9.84
N GLU A 153 -1.61 19.02 -9.05
CA GLU A 153 -1.87 18.79 -7.62
C GLU A 153 -3.29 19.24 -7.24
N CYS A 154 -4.00 18.40 -6.47
CA CYS A 154 -5.37 18.72 -6.03
C CYS A 154 -5.38 19.53 -4.72
N ASN A 155 -4.40 19.33 -3.84
CA ASN A 155 -4.28 20.03 -2.58
C ASN A 155 -3.72 21.43 -2.77
N GLU A 156 -4.51 22.44 -2.40
CA GLU A 156 -4.15 23.85 -2.52
C GLU A 156 -2.87 24.22 -1.76
N GLY A 157 -2.70 23.71 -0.53
CA GLY A 157 -1.52 23.97 0.28
C GLY A 157 -0.25 23.46 -0.39
N HIS A 158 -0.28 22.22 -0.90
CA HIS A 158 0.85 21.63 -1.62
C HIS A 158 1.18 22.39 -2.90
N TYR A 159 0.16 22.65 -3.74
CA TYR A 159 0.28 23.42 -4.97
C TYR A 159 0.90 24.80 -4.77
N VAL A 160 0.39 25.57 -3.79
CA VAL A 160 0.92 26.92 -3.49
C VAL A 160 2.36 26.84 -3.01
N ASN A 161 2.67 25.86 -2.14
CA ASN A 161 4.01 25.70 -1.59
C ASN A 161 5.02 25.22 -2.65
N ALA A 162 4.61 24.39 -3.62
CA ALA A 162 5.44 24.01 -4.75
C ALA A 162 5.88 25.25 -5.56
N LYS A 163 4.94 26.16 -5.86
CA LYS A 163 5.24 27.42 -6.55
C LYS A 163 6.14 28.35 -5.73
N LYS A 164 5.90 28.47 -4.41
CA LYS A 164 6.77 29.26 -3.52
C LYS A 164 8.19 28.72 -3.49
N ARG A 165 8.33 27.39 -3.37
CA ARG A 165 9.63 26.69 -3.38
C ARG A 165 10.34 26.89 -4.71
N GLN A 166 9.64 26.75 -5.83
CA GLN A 166 10.21 27.01 -7.16
C GLN A 166 10.80 28.41 -7.29
N ARG A 167 10.04 29.45 -6.91
CA ARG A 167 10.50 30.84 -6.99
C ARG A 167 11.71 31.12 -6.09
N LYS A 168 11.78 30.45 -4.93
CA LYS A 168 12.85 30.68 -3.95
C LYS A 168 14.13 29.92 -4.26
N TYR A 169 14.03 28.70 -4.78
CA TYR A 169 15.17 27.78 -4.89
C TYR A 169 15.46 27.28 -6.30
N HIS A 170 14.53 27.45 -7.25
CA HIS A 170 14.61 26.90 -8.60
C HIS A 170 14.10 27.89 -9.66
N GLU A 171 14.54 29.15 -9.58
CA GLU A 171 14.05 30.23 -10.43
C GLU A 171 14.28 29.96 -11.93
N ASN A 172 15.39 29.30 -12.27
CA ASN A 172 15.75 28.85 -13.61
C ASN A 172 14.73 27.87 -14.23
N SER A 173 14.00 27.11 -13.41
CA SER A 173 13.01 26.14 -13.87
C SER A 173 11.69 26.77 -14.32
N THR A 174 11.41 28.04 -13.96
CA THR A 174 10.06 28.65 -14.08
C THR A 174 9.50 28.68 -15.50
N LYS A 175 10.35 28.63 -16.53
CA LYS A 175 9.92 28.55 -17.94
C LYS A 175 9.47 27.14 -18.34
N ARG A 176 10.02 26.10 -17.72
CA ARG A 176 9.86 24.69 -18.12
C ARG A 176 9.09 23.84 -17.10
N VAL A 177 9.07 24.22 -15.83
CA VAL A 177 8.30 23.55 -14.78
C VAL A 177 7.10 24.41 -14.41
N LYS A 178 5.90 23.86 -14.55
CA LYS A 178 4.64 24.56 -14.36
C LYS A 178 3.74 23.73 -13.46
N TYR A 179 3.15 24.38 -12.46
CA TYR A 179 2.22 23.76 -11.53
C TYR A 179 0.78 24.22 -11.80
N ILE A 180 -0.15 23.27 -11.81
CA ILE A 180 -1.59 23.48 -11.97
C ILE A 180 -2.35 22.84 -10.80
N LYS A 181 -3.34 23.58 -10.28
CA LYS A 181 -4.26 23.04 -9.29
C LYS A 181 -5.40 22.37 -10.03
N HIS A 182 -5.48 21.04 -9.98
CA HIS A 182 -6.55 20.28 -10.61
C HIS A 182 -6.69 18.91 -9.95
N THR A 183 -7.92 18.41 -9.85
CA THR A 183 -8.18 17.05 -9.35
C THR A 183 -8.30 16.12 -10.54
N ILE A 184 -7.32 15.22 -10.70
CA ILE A 184 -7.33 14.22 -11.77
C ILE A 184 -8.51 13.27 -11.59
N ASN A 185 -9.27 13.09 -12.66
CA ASN A 185 -10.40 12.18 -12.79
C ASN A 185 -10.45 11.59 -14.21
N ASP A 186 -11.41 10.70 -14.46
CA ASP A 186 -11.53 9.96 -15.73
C ASP A 186 -11.72 10.86 -16.98
N ASP A 187 -12.13 12.12 -16.78
CA ASP A 187 -12.43 13.09 -17.84
C ASP A 187 -11.36 14.19 -17.97
N SER A 188 -10.28 14.13 -17.19
CA SER A 188 -9.24 15.18 -17.17
C SER A 188 -8.39 15.29 -18.44
N HIS A 189 -8.60 14.43 -19.44
CA HIS A 189 -7.85 14.41 -20.69
C HIS A 189 -7.92 15.75 -21.46
N THR A 190 -9.10 16.37 -21.55
CA THR A 190 -9.27 17.69 -22.20
C THR A 190 -8.55 18.78 -21.43
N ASN A 191 -8.71 18.82 -20.10
CA ASN A 191 -8.03 19.80 -19.26
C ASN A 191 -6.51 19.69 -19.36
N ILE A 192 -5.95 18.47 -19.34
CA ILE A 192 -4.51 18.26 -19.48
C ILE A 192 -4.02 18.78 -20.85
N GLN A 193 -4.75 18.53 -21.94
CA GLN A 193 -4.40 19.05 -23.25
C GLN A 193 -4.42 20.59 -23.27
N GLU A 194 -5.45 21.22 -22.71
CA GLU A 194 -5.55 22.68 -22.59
C GLU A 194 -4.38 23.26 -21.78
N TYR A 195 -4.04 22.65 -20.64
CA TYR A 195 -2.93 23.09 -19.81
C TYR A 195 -1.58 22.96 -20.52
N LEU A 196 -1.35 21.86 -21.23
CA LEU A 196 -0.12 21.66 -22.00
C LEU A 196 0.03 22.70 -23.11
N GLN A 197 -1.07 23.00 -23.82
CA GLN A 197 -1.09 24.02 -24.87
C GLN A 197 -0.82 25.42 -24.31
N ASP A 198 -1.53 25.80 -23.25
CA ASP A 198 -1.39 27.09 -22.57
C ASP A 198 0.02 27.31 -22.00
N LYS A 199 0.61 26.27 -21.39
CA LYS A 199 1.88 26.41 -20.66
C LYS A 199 3.13 26.23 -21.51
N PHE A 200 3.08 25.43 -22.56
CA PHE A 200 4.27 24.98 -23.28
C PHE A 200 4.28 25.19 -24.79
N TYR A 201 3.22 25.76 -25.36
CA TYR A 201 3.03 26.09 -26.79
C TYR A 201 3.43 24.96 -27.75
N LYS A 202 2.45 24.28 -28.35
CA LYS A 202 2.64 23.03 -29.12
C LYS A 202 3.37 21.97 -28.30
N CYS A 203 2.62 21.25 -27.48
CA CYS A 203 3.12 20.05 -26.80
C CYS A 203 3.08 18.87 -27.78
N GLY A 204 4.21 18.16 -27.90
CA GLY A 204 4.28 16.90 -28.65
C GLY A 204 3.95 15.71 -27.75
N ALA A 205 4.64 14.60 -27.99
CA ALA A 205 4.57 13.41 -27.14
C ALA A 205 4.97 13.71 -25.69
N PHE A 206 4.24 13.15 -24.74
CA PHE A 206 4.54 13.31 -23.32
C PHE A 206 4.46 12.00 -22.53
N CYS A 207 5.14 12.00 -21.39
CA CYS A 207 5.13 10.93 -20.40
C CYS A 207 4.20 11.29 -19.23
N ILE A 208 3.37 10.34 -18.78
CA ILE A 208 2.60 10.47 -17.53
C ILE A 208 3.37 9.84 -16.38
N THR A 209 3.49 10.53 -15.25
CA THR A 209 4.15 9.98 -14.06
C THR A 209 3.40 10.27 -12.76
N GLY A 210 3.86 9.66 -11.66
CA GLY A 210 3.33 9.85 -10.32
C GLY A 210 4.05 8.98 -9.29
N LEU A 211 4.76 9.61 -8.34
CA LEU A 211 5.53 8.90 -7.30
C LEU A 211 4.65 8.21 -6.25
N HIS A 212 3.48 8.77 -5.97
CA HIS A 212 2.49 8.15 -5.09
C HIS A 212 1.11 8.20 -5.75
N ALA A 213 1.03 7.72 -6.99
CA ALA A 213 -0.23 7.53 -7.70
C ALA A 213 -1.01 6.36 -7.06
N CYS A 214 -1.47 6.51 -5.82
CA CYS A 214 -2.03 5.41 -5.04
C CYS A 214 -3.51 5.12 -5.42
N ALA A 215 -3.95 3.88 -5.19
CA ALA A 215 -5.33 3.43 -5.34
C ALA A 215 -5.96 3.80 -6.70
N ASP A 216 -7.11 4.48 -6.70
CA ASP A 216 -7.89 4.82 -7.89
C ASP A 216 -7.16 5.80 -8.81
N LEU A 217 -6.21 6.59 -8.28
CA LEU A 217 -5.38 7.46 -9.11
C LEU A 217 -4.49 6.64 -10.07
N THR A 218 -4.01 5.45 -9.68
CA THR A 218 -3.28 4.59 -10.63
C THR A 218 -4.17 4.22 -11.82
N VAL A 219 -5.42 3.82 -11.55
CA VAL A 219 -6.34 3.34 -12.59
C VAL A 219 -6.82 4.49 -13.46
N THR A 220 -7.08 5.65 -12.87
CA THR A 220 -7.38 6.89 -13.58
C THR A 220 -6.22 7.27 -14.51
N ALA A 221 -4.97 7.18 -14.04
CA ALA A 221 -3.79 7.47 -14.85
C ALA A 221 -3.64 6.50 -16.02
N ILE A 222 -3.84 5.19 -15.79
CA ILE A 222 -3.86 4.18 -16.86
C ILE A 222 -4.94 4.51 -17.91
N ASN A 223 -6.16 4.85 -17.47
CA ASN A 223 -7.26 5.16 -18.38
C ASN A 223 -7.03 6.44 -19.18
N LEU A 224 -6.49 7.50 -18.54
CA LEU A 224 -6.10 8.72 -19.23
C LEU A 224 -4.98 8.47 -20.23
N PHE A 225 -3.96 7.68 -19.85
CA PHE A 225 -2.91 7.25 -20.77
C PHE A 225 -3.49 6.56 -21.99
N LEU A 226 -4.41 5.61 -21.82
CA LEU A 226 -5.08 4.93 -22.94
C LEU A 226 -5.89 5.87 -23.83
N LYS A 227 -6.59 6.86 -23.25
CA LYS A 227 -7.41 7.83 -23.99
C LYS A 227 -6.59 8.86 -24.78
N MET A 228 -5.38 9.21 -24.33
CA MET A 228 -4.60 10.33 -24.88
C MET A 228 -3.56 9.83 -25.90
N ALA A 229 -3.77 10.09 -27.19
CA ALA A 229 -2.86 9.66 -28.27
C ALA A 229 -1.43 10.23 -28.14
N ASP A 230 -1.29 11.44 -27.58
CA ASP A 230 -0.01 12.11 -27.36
C ASP A 230 0.73 11.61 -26.11
N ALA A 231 0.05 10.90 -25.20
CA ALA A 231 0.71 10.22 -24.10
C ALA A 231 1.39 8.95 -24.64
N LYS A 232 2.72 8.99 -24.79
CA LYS A 232 3.51 7.89 -25.41
C LYS A 232 4.19 6.98 -24.40
N SER A 233 4.49 7.49 -23.22
CA SER A 233 5.02 6.67 -22.12
C SER A 233 4.36 7.00 -20.78
N MET A 234 4.47 6.07 -19.84
CA MET A 234 3.95 6.22 -18.49
C MET A 234 4.83 5.47 -17.50
N VAL A 235 5.16 6.15 -16.39
CA VAL A 235 5.97 5.62 -15.30
C VAL A 235 5.28 5.94 -13.97
N LEU A 236 4.62 4.95 -13.36
CA LEU A 236 3.85 5.15 -12.13
C LEU A 236 4.39 4.31 -10.97
N MET A 237 4.37 4.89 -9.77
CA MET A 237 4.64 4.16 -8.52
C MET A 237 3.34 3.92 -7.76
N PRO A 238 2.65 2.77 -7.96
CA PRO A 238 1.52 2.39 -7.14
C PRO A 238 1.97 1.97 -5.73
N CYS A 239 1.15 2.25 -4.72
CA CYS A 239 1.60 2.23 -3.33
C CYS A 239 0.57 1.82 -2.28
N CYS A 240 -0.63 2.41 -2.31
CA CYS A 240 -1.63 2.22 -1.25
C CYS A 240 -2.93 1.65 -1.82
N TYR A 241 -2.92 0.37 -2.20
CA TYR A 241 -4.09 -0.29 -2.80
C TYR A 241 -5.34 -0.22 -1.91
N HIS A 242 -5.15 -0.30 -0.58
CA HIS A 242 -6.23 -0.24 0.42
C HIS A 242 -7.03 1.07 0.48
N LEU A 243 -6.61 2.12 -0.24
CA LEU A 243 -7.35 3.38 -0.36
C LEU A 243 -8.33 3.39 -1.53
N MET A 244 -8.47 2.29 -2.27
CA MET A 244 -9.46 2.19 -3.36
C MET A 244 -10.88 2.36 -2.81
N LEU A 245 -11.67 3.18 -3.50
CA LEU A 245 -13.06 3.45 -3.15
C LEU A 245 -13.90 2.17 -3.23
N ARG A 246 -14.87 2.06 -2.32
CA ARG A 246 -15.78 0.92 -2.23
C ARG A 246 -17.22 1.37 -2.42
N ASN A 247 -17.97 0.63 -3.23
CA ASN A 247 -19.39 0.80 -3.45
C ASN A 247 -20.09 -0.55 -3.26
N ASN A 248 -21.11 -0.61 -2.39
CA ASN A 248 -21.90 -1.83 -2.12
C ASN A 248 -21.03 -3.07 -1.84
N GLY A 249 -20.01 -2.91 -0.98
CA GLY A 249 -19.09 -3.98 -0.60
C GLY A 249 -17.95 -4.26 -1.61
N ARG A 250 -18.03 -3.77 -2.85
CA ARG A 250 -17.08 -4.01 -3.93
C ARG A 250 -16.12 -2.84 -4.12
N PHE A 251 -14.90 -3.10 -4.59
CA PHE A 251 -13.96 -2.04 -4.98
C PHE A 251 -14.34 -1.47 -6.34
N ARG A 252 -14.26 -0.15 -6.50
CA ARG A 252 -14.61 0.52 -7.77
C ARG A 252 -13.73 0.07 -8.93
N ASN A 253 -12.43 -0.04 -8.67
CA ASN A 253 -11.40 -0.26 -9.70
C ASN A 253 -10.58 -1.54 -9.45
N PHE A 254 -11.19 -2.56 -8.84
CA PHE A 254 -10.57 -3.87 -8.66
C PHE A 254 -11.63 -4.99 -8.61
N PRO A 255 -11.48 -6.08 -9.40
CA PRO A 255 -10.49 -6.31 -10.45
C PRO A 255 -10.58 -5.34 -11.63
N LEU A 256 -9.49 -5.19 -12.39
CA LEU A 256 -9.42 -4.31 -13.55
C LEU A 256 -9.44 -5.08 -14.88
N SER A 257 -8.73 -6.20 -14.98
CA SER A 257 -8.72 -7.03 -16.20
C SER A 257 -10.01 -7.82 -16.37
N ASN A 258 -10.38 -8.12 -17.61
CA ASN A 258 -11.48 -9.04 -17.90
C ASN A 258 -11.18 -10.44 -17.41
N SER A 259 -9.94 -10.94 -17.63
CA SER A 259 -9.51 -12.27 -17.19
C SER A 259 -9.75 -12.49 -15.69
N LEU A 260 -9.32 -11.56 -14.83
CA LEU A 260 -9.57 -11.70 -13.39
C LEU A 260 -11.04 -11.43 -13.03
N ARG A 261 -11.69 -10.44 -13.66
CA ARG A 261 -13.06 -10.05 -13.32
C ARG A 261 -14.08 -11.18 -13.48
N VAL A 262 -13.98 -11.98 -14.54
CA VAL A 262 -14.88 -13.12 -14.76
C VAL A 262 -14.74 -14.13 -13.62
N ILE A 263 -13.51 -14.57 -13.35
CA ILE A 263 -13.21 -15.55 -12.30
C ILE A 263 -13.63 -15.03 -10.91
N PHE A 264 -13.36 -13.75 -10.64
CA PHE A 264 -13.65 -13.10 -9.37
C PHE A 264 -15.15 -13.04 -9.07
N GLU A 265 -15.99 -12.86 -10.09
CA GLU A 265 -17.46 -12.92 -9.95
C GLU A 265 -17.95 -14.37 -9.80
N GLU A 266 -17.46 -15.30 -10.62
CA GLU A 266 -17.83 -16.72 -10.56
C GLU A 266 -17.53 -17.34 -9.19
N ARG A 267 -16.40 -16.97 -8.59
CA ARG A 267 -15.96 -17.42 -7.27
C ARG A 267 -16.48 -16.58 -6.11
N VAL A 268 -17.25 -15.53 -6.40
CA VAL A 268 -17.83 -14.63 -5.38
C VAL A 268 -16.73 -14.01 -4.49
N SER A 269 -15.56 -13.74 -5.06
CA SER A 269 -14.33 -13.40 -4.32
C SER A 269 -14.39 -12.06 -3.59
N TYR A 270 -15.36 -11.20 -3.93
CA TYR A 270 -15.62 -9.94 -3.22
C TYR A 270 -16.01 -10.12 -1.75
N GLN A 271 -16.39 -11.33 -1.32
CA GLN A 271 -16.75 -11.61 0.07
C GLN A 271 -15.52 -11.63 1.00
N TYR A 272 -14.37 -12.11 0.52
CA TYR A 272 -13.16 -12.27 1.33
C TYR A 272 -12.00 -11.36 0.90
N ILE A 273 -12.02 -10.82 -0.33
CA ILE A 273 -11.07 -9.80 -0.76
C ILE A 273 -11.56 -8.42 -0.29
N SER A 274 -11.02 -7.99 0.84
CA SER A 274 -11.46 -6.82 1.60
C SER A 274 -10.34 -5.79 1.77
N VAL A 275 -10.58 -4.72 2.55
CA VAL A 275 -9.56 -3.68 2.81
C VAL A 275 -8.32 -4.26 3.49
N PRO A 276 -8.43 -5.15 4.50
CA PRO A 276 -7.25 -5.82 5.05
C PRO A 276 -6.45 -6.65 4.03
N PHE A 277 -7.07 -7.33 3.06
CA PHE A 277 -6.35 -7.97 1.94
C PHE A 277 -5.45 -6.98 1.19
N LEU A 278 -6.03 -5.86 0.74
CA LEU A 278 -5.29 -4.82 0.00
C LEU A 278 -4.26 -4.11 0.89
N ARG A 279 -4.50 -4.05 2.20
CA ARG A 279 -3.57 -3.48 3.17
C ARG A 279 -2.37 -4.39 3.35
N LEU A 280 -2.60 -5.70 3.45
CA LEU A 280 -1.55 -6.70 3.54
C LEU A 280 -0.69 -6.67 2.27
N GLY A 281 -1.29 -6.65 1.08
CA GLY A 281 -0.55 -6.47 -0.19
C GLY A 281 0.24 -5.16 -0.28
N ALA A 282 -0.10 -4.14 0.50
CA ALA A 282 0.62 -2.85 0.56
C ALA A 282 1.59 -2.72 1.76
N GLN A 283 1.69 -3.77 2.59
CA GLN A 283 2.61 -3.86 3.72
C GLN A 283 4.02 -4.16 3.18
N PRO A 284 5.08 -3.65 3.81
CA PRO A 284 6.41 -3.89 3.29
C PRO A 284 6.91 -5.31 3.66
N PRO A 285 7.67 -5.96 2.76
CA PRO A 285 8.10 -7.36 2.92
C PRO A 285 9.18 -7.55 3.99
N HIS A 286 9.98 -6.51 4.24
CA HIS A 286 11.07 -6.51 5.20
C HIS A 286 10.89 -5.41 6.23
N PHE A 287 10.75 -5.82 7.48
CA PHE A 287 10.96 -4.99 8.65
C PHE A 287 12.07 -5.66 9.47
N ASP A 288 13.12 -4.90 9.81
CA ASP A 288 14.15 -5.28 10.80
C ASP A 288 13.61 -5.16 12.25
N ASP A 289 12.30 -5.28 12.42
CA ASP A 289 11.61 -5.02 13.68
C ASP A 289 11.62 -6.28 14.54
N ASN A 290 11.67 -6.07 15.86
CA ASN A 290 11.58 -7.13 16.84
C ASN A 290 10.20 -7.81 16.76
N LEU A 291 10.15 -9.07 16.34
CA LEU A 291 8.91 -9.84 16.19
C LEU A 291 8.08 -9.84 17.47
N GLU A 292 8.74 -9.95 18.62
CA GLU A 292 8.09 -9.94 19.93
C GLU A 292 7.36 -8.61 20.19
N GLU A 293 7.96 -7.48 19.77
CA GLU A 293 7.32 -6.16 19.87
C GLU A 293 6.12 -6.05 18.93
N ILE A 294 6.22 -6.56 17.70
CA ILE A 294 5.10 -6.60 16.74
C ILE A 294 3.93 -7.41 17.33
N VAL A 295 4.23 -8.59 17.86
CA VAL A 295 3.24 -9.51 18.44
C VAL A 295 2.59 -8.90 19.67
N PHE A 296 3.37 -8.31 20.58
CA PHE A 296 2.84 -7.60 21.72
C PHE A 296 1.88 -6.49 21.29
N ASN A 297 2.29 -5.65 20.34
CA ASN A 297 1.46 -4.52 19.86
C ASN A 297 0.17 -4.99 19.19
N LEU A 298 0.25 -6.09 18.42
CA LEU A 298 -0.89 -6.75 17.80
C LEU A 298 -1.89 -7.22 18.85
N LEU A 299 -1.43 -7.99 19.84
CA LEU A 299 -2.28 -8.55 20.89
C LEU A 299 -2.83 -7.45 21.81
N ALA A 300 -2.02 -6.46 22.20
CA ALA A 300 -2.45 -5.38 23.08
C ALA A 300 -3.55 -4.53 22.43
N ARG A 301 -3.39 -4.20 21.14
CA ARG A 301 -4.43 -3.49 20.39
C ARG A 301 -5.69 -4.35 20.21
N SER A 302 -5.53 -5.66 20.04
CA SER A 302 -6.66 -6.58 19.86
C SER A 302 -7.41 -6.83 21.17
N ALA A 303 -6.72 -6.86 22.31
CA ALA A 303 -7.33 -6.94 23.63
C ALA A 303 -8.17 -5.68 23.91
N LEU A 304 -7.67 -4.50 23.55
CA LEU A 304 -8.43 -3.25 23.62
C LEU A 304 -9.68 -3.29 22.70
N GLN A 305 -9.56 -3.89 21.52
CA GLN A 305 -10.70 -4.06 20.60
C GLN A 305 -11.75 -5.02 21.16
N LEU A 306 -11.31 -6.15 21.71
CA LEU A 306 -12.17 -7.14 22.37
C LEU A 306 -12.88 -6.54 23.58
N TYR A 307 -12.18 -5.71 24.35
CA TYR A 307 -12.80 -4.93 25.43
C TYR A 307 -13.92 -4.03 24.89
N ALA A 308 -13.66 -3.23 23.85
CA ALA A 308 -14.69 -2.37 23.28
C ALA A 308 -15.89 -3.18 22.75
N ASN A 309 -15.64 -4.30 22.07
CA ASN A 309 -16.68 -5.18 21.56
C ASN A 309 -17.56 -5.78 22.67
N THR A 310 -16.94 -6.33 23.72
CA THR A 310 -17.65 -6.92 24.88
C THR A 310 -18.48 -5.90 25.65
N HIS A 311 -18.15 -4.61 25.57
CA HIS A 311 -18.90 -3.52 26.20
C HIS A 311 -19.88 -2.82 25.24
N ASN A 312 -20.10 -3.39 24.05
CA ASN A 312 -20.92 -2.83 22.97
C ASN A 312 -20.55 -1.39 22.61
N CYS A 313 -19.25 -1.16 22.40
CA CYS A 313 -18.67 0.14 22.10
C CYS A 313 -17.72 0.09 20.90
N GLN A 314 -17.44 1.26 20.32
CA GLN A 314 -16.41 1.52 19.32
C GLN A 314 -15.28 2.37 19.90
N LEU A 315 -14.06 2.15 19.39
CA LEU A 315 -12.89 2.95 19.74
C LEU A 315 -12.70 4.07 18.73
N ARG A 316 -12.86 5.32 19.16
CA ARG A 316 -12.49 6.50 18.36
C ARG A 316 -11.09 6.95 18.75
N ARG A 317 -10.21 7.08 17.76
CA ARG A 317 -8.84 7.57 17.98
C ARG A 317 -8.82 9.09 18.17
N ASN A 318 -8.25 9.57 19.28
CA ASN A 318 -8.18 10.99 19.63
C ASN A 318 -7.02 11.72 18.93
N LYS A 319 -5.90 11.02 18.72
CA LYS A 319 -4.66 11.56 18.14
C LYS A 319 -4.04 10.56 17.18
N ARG A 320 -3.28 11.05 16.18
CA ARG A 320 -2.68 10.19 15.11
C ARG A 320 -1.90 9.00 15.69
N LYS A 321 -1.10 9.22 16.73
CA LYS A 321 -0.43 8.19 17.52
C LYS A 321 -1.16 8.03 18.85
N ALA A 322 -2.12 7.11 18.89
CA ALA A 322 -2.95 6.90 20.06
C ALA A 322 -2.13 6.42 21.27
N VAL A 323 -1.23 5.46 21.03
CA VAL A 323 -0.33 4.88 22.04
C VAL A 323 1.11 5.08 21.57
N ILE A 324 2.02 5.43 22.48
CA ILE A 324 3.43 5.68 22.15
C ILE A 324 4.22 4.38 22.40
N MET A 325 4.35 3.53 21.38
CA MET A 325 4.92 2.17 21.55
C MET A 325 6.33 2.15 22.16
N LYS A 326 7.17 3.16 21.87
CA LYS A 326 8.53 3.24 22.41
C LYS A 326 8.61 3.36 23.94
N SER A 327 7.57 3.88 24.59
CA SER A 327 7.52 4.00 26.05
C SER A 327 6.82 2.81 26.72
N VAL A 328 6.18 1.94 25.94
CA VAL A 328 5.38 0.83 26.48
C VAL A 328 6.23 -0.36 26.90
N ASP A 329 7.42 -0.56 26.30
CA ASP A 329 8.39 -1.62 26.66
C ASP A 329 7.75 -3.01 26.88
N LYS A 330 6.85 -3.41 25.95
CA LYS A 330 6.09 -4.67 26.02
C LYS A 330 5.29 -4.88 27.33
N ASN A 331 4.91 -3.79 28.00
CA ASN A 331 4.13 -3.81 29.23
C ASN A 331 2.67 -3.41 28.98
N PHE A 332 1.73 -4.32 29.28
CA PHE A 332 0.32 -4.07 29.02
C PHE A 332 -0.30 -2.98 29.93
N GLU A 333 0.19 -2.79 31.16
CA GLU A 333 -0.28 -1.71 32.04
C GLU A 333 0.06 -0.34 31.46
N THR A 334 1.30 -0.15 31.00
CA THR A 334 1.71 1.09 30.32
C THR A 334 0.90 1.29 29.04
N TYR A 335 0.62 0.21 28.29
CA TYR A 335 -0.20 0.28 27.08
C TYR A 335 -1.60 0.81 27.37
N ILE A 336 -2.32 0.28 28.36
CA ILE A 336 -3.71 0.68 28.62
C ILE A 336 -3.83 2.09 29.19
N GLN A 337 -2.81 2.56 29.95
CA GLN A 337 -2.72 3.95 30.40
C GLN A 337 -2.67 4.90 29.19
N ASP A 338 -1.69 4.71 28.31
CA ASP A 338 -1.56 5.50 27.08
C ASP A 338 -2.82 5.38 26.19
N ALA A 339 -3.38 4.18 26.07
CA ALA A 339 -4.56 3.93 25.26
C ALA A 339 -5.80 4.66 25.78
N SER A 340 -5.97 4.79 27.09
CA SER A 340 -7.09 5.50 27.71
C SER A 340 -7.10 7.01 27.37
N GLU A 341 -5.93 7.60 27.15
CA GLU A 341 -5.81 8.98 26.68
C GLU A 341 -5.88 9.06 25.14
N GLY A 342 -5.38 8.03 24.46
CA GLY A 342 -5.30 7.93 23.01
C GLY A 342 -6.62 7.63 22.31
N TYR A 343 -7.57 7.02 23.01
CA TYR A 343 -8.86 6.58 22.49
C TYR A 343 -10.03 7.08 23.34
N THR A 344 -11.17 7.28 22.68
CA THR A 344 -12.48 7.47 23.33
C THR A 344 -13.31 6.22 23.10
N LEU A 345 -13.98 5.72 24.14
CA LEU A 345 -14.92 4.61 24.05
C LEU A 345 -16.35 5.12 23.81
N ILE A 346 -16.92 4.82 22.65
CA ILE A 346 -18.23 5.32 22.21
C ILE A 346 -19.24 4.16 22.21
N PRO A 347 -20.34 4.23 22.99
CA PRO A 347 -21.40 3.23 22.95
C PRO A 347 -22.03 3.10 21.56
N ASN A 348 -22.35 1.87 21.15
CA ASN A 348 -23.05 1.63 19.88
C ASN A 348 -24.55 2.01 19.93
N THR A 349 -25.06 2.48 21.08
CA THR A 349 -26.45 2.90 21.27
C THR A 349 -26.67 4.33 20.76
N CYS A 350 -26.54 4.57 19.45
CA CYS A 350 -27.02 5.76 18.74
C CYS A 350 -27.31 5.33 17.29
N SER A 351 -28.56 5.50 16.87
CA SER A 351 -29.10 5.24 15.53
C SER A 351 -28.31 5.87 14.38
N ASP A 352 -28.41 5.27 13.20
CA ASP A 352 -27.84 5.60 11.89
C ASP A 352 -28.23 6.98 11.30
N ASN A 353 -28.28 8.04 12.11
CA ASN A 353 -28.40 9.40 11.59
C ASN A 353 -26.99 9.97 11.38
N GLU A 354 -26.53 9.94 10.12
CA GLU A 354 -25.20 10.37 9.65
C GLU A 354 -24.85 11.86 9.87
N ASN A 355 -25.61 12.62 10.67
CA ASN A 355 -25.41 14.06 10.88
C ASN A 355 -25.27 14.52 12.33
N ASP A 356 -25.22 13.63 13.31
CA ASP A 356 -24.89 14.03 14.69
C ASP A 356 -23.38 14.07 14.88
N ASP A 357 -22.83 15.29 14.88
CA ASP A 357 -21.55 15.61 15.51
C ASP A 357 -21.59 15.11 16.96
N LYS A 358 -21.01 13.91 17.16
CA LYS A 358 -21.04 13.14 18.40
C LYS A 358 -20.52 13.96 19.59
N ASN A 359 -21.44 14.47 20.40
CA ASN A 359 -21.17 15.10 21.68
C ASN A 359 -20.23 14.22 22.55
N PRO A 360 -19.18 14.79 23.17
CA PRO A 360 -18.27 14.07 24.06
C PRO A 360 -18.94 13.46 25.31
N GLU A 361 -20.16 13.89 25.65
CA GLU A 361 -20.86 13.50 26.88
C GLU A 361 -21.31 12.04 26.91
N SER A 362 -21.33 11.33 25.78
CA SER A 362 -21.73 9.91 25.72
C SER A 362 -20.56 8.92 25.87
N ALA A 363 -19.33 9.41 26.10
CA ALA A 363 -18.15 8.55 26.19
C ALA A 363 -18.15 7.74 27.49
N LYS A 364 -17.94 6.41 27.38
CA LYS A 364 -17.71 5.56 28.55
C LYS A 364 -16.26 5.68 29.02
N GLN A 365 -16.07 5.59 30.34
CA GLN A 365 -14.73 5.44 30.91
C GLN A 365 -14.24 4.00 30.71
N PHE A 366 -12.92 3.85 30.60
CA PHE A 366 -12.30 2.53 30.54
C PHE A 366 -12.24 1.90 31.93
N ASP A 367 -12.65 0.64 32.02
CA ASP A 367 -12.44 -0.21 33.18
C ASP A 367 -11.11 -0.96 33.02
N PHE A 368 -10.11 -0.54 33.78
CA PHE A 368 -8.76 -1.12 33.71
C PHE A 368 -8.68 -2.53 34.30
N GLU A 369 -9.50 -2.87 35.30
CA GLU A 369 -9.51 -4.24 35.83
C GLU A 369 -10.08 -5.20 34.79
N LYS A 370 -11.15 -4.79 34.10
CA LYS A 370 -11.71 -5.64 33.05
C LYS A 370 -10.80 -5.77 31.83
N LEU A 371 -10.05 -4.72 31.48
CA LEU A 371 -8.99 -4.79 30.46
C LEU A 371 -7.88 -5.79 30.87
N ARG A 372 -7.42 -5.72 32.13
CA ARG A 372 -6.44 -6.68 32.68
C ARG A 372 -6.96 -8.11 32.62
N GLU A 373 -8.23 -8.32 32.97
CA GLU A 373 -8.86 -9.64 32.91
C GLU A 373 -8.87 -10.20 31.48
N ILE A 374 -9.28 -9.39 30.50
CA ILE A 374 -9.27 -9.77 29.08
C ILE A 374 -7.85 -10.15 28.64
N TRP A 375 -6.85 -9.36 28.98
CA TRP A 375 -5.46 -9.67 28.65
C TRP A 375 -5.02 -11.01 29.25
N ARG A 376 -5.23 -11.23 30.55
CA ARG A 376 -4.86 -12.49 31.22
C ARG A 376 -5.56 -13.71 30.64
N GLN A 377 -6.83 -13.57 30.25
CA GLN A 377 -7.62 -14.68 29.72
C GLN A 377 -7.27 -15.03 28.27
N ASN A 378 -6.82 -14.05 27.46
CA ASN A 378 -6.67 -14.24 26.02
C ASN A 378 -5.21 -14.24 25.54
N CYS A 379 -4.26 -13.70 26.30
CA CYS A 379 -2.88 -13.48 25.86
C CYS A 379 -1.88 -14.37 26.63
N SER A 380 -2.06 -15.68 26.55
CA SER A 380 -1.11 -16.68 27.08
C SER A 380 0.14 -16.81 26.20
N ASP A 381 1.16 -17.54 26.67
CA ASP A 381 2.37 -17.84 25.88
C ASP A 381 2.03 -18.49 24.52
N VAL A 382 1.12 -19.46 24.53
CA VAL A 382 0.61 -20.12 23.31
C VAL A 382 -0.04 -19.10 22.38
N THR A 383 -0.85 -18.17 22.90
CA THR A 383 -1.43 -17.11 22.07
C THR A 383 -0.35 -16.21 21.45
N PHE A 384 0.68 -15.85 22.21
CA PHE A 384 1.82 -15.09 21.72
C PHE A 384 2.52 -15.83 20.57
N LYS A 385 2.77 -17.13 20.72
CA LYS A 385 3.40 -17.94 19.67
C LYS A 385 2.52 -18.08 18.43
N LYS A 386 1.21 -18.30 18.59
CA LYS A 386 0.24 -18.32 17.48
C LYS A 386 0.18 -16.98 16.75
N ALA A 387 0.19 -15.87 17.50
CA ALA A 387 0.22 -14.53 16.93
C ALA A 387 1.54 -14.26 16.17
N ALA A 388 2.68 -14.77 16.65
CA ALA A 388 3.95 -14.71 15.94
C ALA A 388 3.88 -15.44 14.59
N ILE A 389 3.37 -16.68 14.59
CA ILE A 389 3.16 -17.46 13.36
C ILE A 389 2.21 -16.71 12.41
N PHE A 390 1.09 -16.19 12.91
CA PHE A 390 0.14 -15.40 12.12
C PHE A 390 0.81 -14.20 11.42
N VAL A 391 1.58 -13.40 12.17
CA VAL A 391 2.31 -12.23 11.63
C VAL A 391 3.30 -12.65 10.54
N LEU A 392 4.01 -13.76 10.77
CA LEU A 392 4.97 -14.26 9.82
C LEU A 392 4.31 -14.86 8.57
N LEU A 393 3.19 -15.58 8.70
CA LEU A 393 2.40 -16.06 7.56
C LEU A 393 1.87 -14.89 6.72
N GLN A 394 1.35 -13.84 7.35
CA GLN A 394 1.00 -12.58 6.68
C GLN A 394 2.19 -12.01 5.91
N LYS A 395 3.39 -12.01 6.51
CA LYS A 395 4.63 -11.54 5.87
C LYS A 395 5.00 -12.35 4.63
N TYR A 396 4.92 -13.69 4.69
CA TYR A 396 5.18 -14.54 3.52
C TYR A 396 4.11 -14.41 2.44
N LEU A 397 2.86 -14.13 2.83
CA LEU A 397 1.74 -13.96 1.93
C LEU A 397 1.81 -12.63 1.14
N GLN A 398 2.35 -11.57 1.73
CA GLN A 398 2.33 -10.22 1.16
C GLN A 398 2.81 -10.13 -0.29
N PRO A 399 3.97 -10.70 -0.69
CA PRO A 399 4.47 -10.57 -2.07
C PRO A 399 3.53 -11.19 -3.10
N VAL A 400 2.85 -12.28 -2.75
CA VAL A 400 1.86 -12.94 -3.62
C VAL A 400 0.63 -12.05 -3.79
N LEU A 401 0.15 -11.40 -2.72
CA LEU A 401 -0.98 -10.46 -2.81
C LEU A 401 -0.64 -9.24 -3.65
N GLU A 402 0.57 -8.68 -3.47
CA GLU A 402 1.03 -7.55 -4.26
C GLU A 402 1.16 -7.92 -5.74
N ASN A 403 1.78 -9.07 -6.05
CA ASN A 403 1.86 -9.53 -7.44
C ASN A 403 0.47 -9.74 -8.04
N PHE A 404 -0.48 -10.33 -7.31
CA PHE A 404 -1.85 -10.52 -7.79
C PHE A 404 -2.52 -9.19 -8.20
N ILE A 405 -2.44 -8.16 -7.35
CA ILE A 405 -3.02 -6.83 -7.63
C ILE A 405 -2.31 -6.14 -8.80
N LEU A 406 -0.97 -6.21 -8.85
CA LEU A 406 -0.19 -5.55 -9.89
C LEU A 406 -0.27 -6.27 -11.23
N TYR A 407 -0.32 -7.60 -11.23
CA TYR A 407 -0.44 -8.41 -12.43
C TYR A 407 -1.80 -8.22 -13.11
N ASP A 408 -2.89 -8.09 -12.35
CA ASP A 408 -4.20 -7.70 -12.89
C ASP A 408 -4.14 -6.41 -13.73
N ARG A 409 -3.38 -5.41 -13.27
CA ARG A 409 -3.18 -4.16 -14.02
C ARG A 409 -2.38 -4.35 -15.30
N LEU A 410 -1.37 -5.24 -15.29
CA LEU A 410 -0.62 -5.59 -16.51
C LEU A 410 -1.49 -6.34 -17.51
N VAL A 411 -2.30 -7.29 -17.05
CA VAL A 411 -3.24 -8.03 -17.90
C VAL A 411 -4.23 -7.06 -18.54
N TYR A 412 -4.80 -6.13 -17.76
CA TYR A 412 -5.68 -5.09 -18.31
C TYR A 412 -5.02 -4.25 -19.41
N LEU A 413 -3.77 -3.81 -19.22
CA LEU A 413 -3.04 -3.07 -20.26
C LEU A 413 -2.87 -3.90 -21.54
N LYS A 414 -2.54 -5.19 -21.40
CA LYS A 414 -2.39 -6.11 -22.54
C LYS A 414 -3.71 -6.36 -23.25
N GLU A 415 -4.82 -6.52 -22.53
CA GLU A 415 -6.18 -6.62 -23.08
C GLU A 415 -6.56 -5.37 -23.89
N LYS A 416 -5.98 -4.21 -23.56
CA LYS A 416 -6.13 -2.95 -24.31
C LYS A 416 -5.12 -2.80 -25.46
N GLY A 417 -4.34 -3.83 -25.77
CA GLY A 417 -3.38 -3.87 -26.87
C GLY A 417 -1.99 -3.29 -26.54
N LEU A 418 -1.72 -2.94 -25.27
CA LEU A 418 -0.41 -2.42 -24.87
C LEU A 418 0.51 -3.55 -24.41
N MET A 419 1.34 -4.04 -25.33
CA MET A 419 2.27 -5.14 -25.07
C MET A 419 3.58 -4.70 -24.41
N ASN A 420 4.03 -3.46 -24.63
CA ASN A 420 5.21 -2.90 -23.99
C ASN A 420 4.86 -2.31 -22.62
N CYS A 421 4.50 -3.19 -21.67
CA CYS A 421 4.24 -2.83 -20.30
C CYS A 421 4.87 -3.83 -19.31
N LYS A 422 5.44 -3.34 -18.22
CA LYS A 422 6.05 -4.16 -17.17
C LYS A 422 6.10 -3.45 -15.82
N PHE A 423 6.19 -4.22 -14.75
CA PHE A 423 6.63 -3.69 -13.46
C PHE A 423 8.13 -3.93 -13.27
N LYS A 424 8.86 -2.87 -12.92
CA LYS A 424 10.30 -2.90 -12.63
C LYS A 424 10.55 -2.50 -11.18
N LYS A 425 11.42 -3.23 -10.48
CA LYS A 425 11.91 -2.83 -9.16
C LYS A 425 12.93 -1.70 -9.35
N ILE A 426 12.65 -0.51 -8.84
CA ILE A 426 13.50 0.68 -9.01
C ILE A 426 14.02 1.26 -7.69
N PHE A 427 13.49 0.84 -6.54
CA PHE A 427 13.99 1.26 -5.23
C PHE A 427 14.65 0.11 -4.46
N ASN A 428 15.60 0.46 -3.59
CA ASN A 428 16.07 -0.46 -2.56
C ASN A 428 14.93 -0.68 -1.55
N GLU A 429 14.42 -1.90 -1.46
CA GLU A 429 13.26 -2.24 -0.64
C GLU A 429 13.50 -2.04 0.87
N LYS A 430 14.76 -2.06 1.31
CA LYS A 430 15.13 -1.75 2.70
C LYS A 430 14.93 -0.27 3.03
N VAL A 431 15.01 0.61 2.02
CA VAL A 431 14.85 2.07 2.17
C VAL A 431 13.43 2.50 1.82
N SER A 432 12.93 2.07 0.65
CA SER A 432 11.52 2.22 0.27
C SER A 432 10.97 0.87 -0.19
N PRO A 433 10.17 0.21 0.66
CA PRO A 433 9.69 -1.14 0.38
C PRO A 433 8.70 -1.22 -0.79
N ARG A 434 7.99 -0.13 -1.08
CA ARG A 434 7.12 -0.01 -2.26
C ARG A 434 7.99 0.40 -3.43
N CYS A 435 8.61 -0.60 -4.05
CA CYS A 435 9.75 -0.41 -4.92
C CYS A 435 9.46 -0.69 -6.41
N LEU A 436 8.21 -0.97 -6.79
CA LEU A 436 7.83 -1.40 -8.12
C LEU A 436 7.16 -0.27 -8.91
N ALA A 437 7.81 0.15 -10.00
CA ALA A 437 7.25 1.09 -10.97
C ALA A 437 6.55 0.35 -12.10
N LEU A 438 5.34 0.77 -12.45
CA LEU A 438 4.67 0.42 -13.69
C LEU A 438 5.27 1.27 -14.83
N LEU A 439 5.88 0.60 -15.80
CA LEU A 439 6.44 1.21 -17.01
C LEU A 439 5.60 0.79 -18.20
N VAL A 440 5.16 1.74 -19.01
CA VAL A 440 4.35 1.50 -20.21
C VAL A 440 4.82 2.42 -21.33
N CYS A 441 4.97 1.87 -22.54
CA CYS A 441 5.25 2.63 -23.77
C CYS A 441 4.27 2.21 -24.88
N LYS A 442 3.86 3.17 -25.71
CA LYS A 442 3.01 2.93 -26.89
C LYS A 442 3.80 2.78 -28.17
#